data_AF-A0A3B8IS08-F1
#
_entry.id   AF-A0A3B8IS08-F1
#
_cell.length_a   1.000
_cell.length_b   1.000
_cell.length_c   1.000
_cell.angle_alpha   90.00
_cell.angle_beta   90.00
_cell.angle_gamma   90.00
#
_symmetry.space_group_name_H-M   'P 1'
#
loop_
_entity.id
_entity.type
_entity.pdbx_description
1 polymer ?
#
loop_
_entity_poly.entity_id
_entity_poly.type
_entity_poly.pdbx_seq_one_letter_code
_entity_poly.pdbx_strand_id
1 'polypeptide(L)'
;NNGEYIVRWRLSSEDTDSRFRVEQRSLEGEVLHTYTQTFGGTGGWQNWVTQGRTMELSAGITKLRLVVEQPRFNLNWFEIILDRITGLPPAEGHGVMVYPNPVNYGQVLHLERAVNNGEALQLQLVDAAGRSYLQEELQGQPLDKIRLPPLQPGLYFISLMGNQLRQVTPLLIQ
;
A
#
# COMPACT_ATOMS: atom_id res chain seq x y z
N ASN A 1 -12.81 0.88 -3.39
CA ASN A 1 -12.45 0.86 -1.96
C ASN A 1 -11.63 2.08 -1.63
N ASN A 2 -12.07 2.86 -0.64
CA ASN A 2 -11.26 3.94 -0.08
C ASN A 2 -9.96 3.34 0.49
N GLY A 3 -8.89 4.14 0.54
CA GLY A 3 -7.59 3.71 1.06
C GLY A 3 -7.01 4.73 2.03
N GLU A 4 -6.22 4.24 2.97
CA GLU A 4 -5.43 5.07 3.88
C GLU A 4 -4.06 5.34 3.25
N TYR A 5 -3.72 6.61 3.07
CA TYR A 5 -2.49 7.06 2.43
C TYR A 5 -1.72 8.00 3.35
N ILE A 6 -0.41 7.82 3.46
CA ILE A 6 0.48 8.88 3.94
C ILE A 6 0.70 9.84 2.77
N VAL A 7 0.25 11.07 2.94
CA VAL A 7 0.63 12.16 2.05
C VAL A 7 1.76 12.94 2.70
N ARG A 8 2.91 13.02 2.03
CA ARG A 8 4.07 13.79 2.50
C ARG A 8 4.29 15.02 1.64
N TRP A 9 4.74 16.07 2.29
CA TRP A 9 4.94 17.40 1.72
C TRP A 9 6.34 17.87 2.06
N ARG A 10 7.12 18.24 1.03
CA ARG A 10 8.41 18.90 1.20
C ARG A 10 8.22 20.40 1.13
N LEU A 11 8.46 21.06 2.24
CA LEU A 11 8.13 22.47 2.43
C LEU A 11 9.19 23.21 3.25
N SER A 12 9.18 24.54 3.15
CA SER A 12 9.94 25.46 4.00
C SER A 12 9.07 26.65 4.41
N SER A 13 9.31 27.19 5.60
CA SER A 13 8.58 28.33 6.15
C SER A 13 9.43 29.04 7.21
N GLU A 14 9.37 30.38 7.28
CA GLU A 14 9.82 31.10 8.49
C GLU A 14 8.68 31.31 9.48
N ASP A 15 7.44 31.34 8.99
CA ASP A 15 6.24 31.52 9.79
C ASP A 15 5.86 30.21 10.47
N THR A 16 5.30 30.31 11.68
CA THR A 16 4.96 29.18 12.54
C THR A 16 3.50 28.75 12.47
N ASP A 17 2.66 29.50 11.74
CA ASP A 17 1.21 29.30 11.63
C ASP A 17 0.71 29.08 10.20
N SER A 18 1.63 28.94 9.23
CA SER A 18 1.30 28.60 7.86
C SER A 18 0.54 27.28 7.75
N ARG A 19 -0.49 27.26 6.91
CA ARG A 19 -1.35 26.10 6.71
C ARG A 19 -2.06 26.11 5.38
N PHE A 20 -2.32 24.91 4.87
CA PHE A 20 -3.22 24.70 3.75
C PHE A 20 -4.20 23.58 4.08
N ARG A 21 -5.29 23.56 3.34
CA ARG A 21 -6.32 22.53 3.39
C ARG A 21 -6.30 21.72 2.10
N VAL A 22 -6.27 20.41 2.22
CA VAL A 22 -6.40 19.45 1.13
C VAL A 22 -7.87 19.08 1.03
N GLU A 23 -8.43 19.20 -0.17
CA GLU A 23 -9.77 18.72 -0.48
C GLU A 23 -9.67 17.63 -1.55
N GLN A 24 -10.21 16.45 -1.26
CA GLN A 24 -10.54 15.50 -2.33
C GLN A 24 -11.92 15.84 -2.86
N ARG A 25 -12.03 16.06 -4.17
CA ARG A 25 -13.28 16.43 -4.82
C ARG A 25 -13.65 15.43 -5.91
N SER A 26 -14.94 15.20 -6.08
CA SER A 26 -15.45 14.49 -7.27
C SER A 26 -15.15 15.30 -8.54
N LEU A 27 -15.38 14.69 -9.71
CA LEU A 27 -15.22 15.41 -10.98
C LEU A 27 -16.23 16.55 -11.11
N GLU A 28 -17.42 16.37 -10.52
CA GLU A 28 -18.56 17.28 -10.44
C GLU A 28 -18.35 18.40 -9.40
N GLY A 29 -17.33 18.28 -8.55
CA GLY A 29 -16.89 19.33 -7.63
C GLY A 29 -17.36 19.19 -6.19
N GLU A 30 -18.09 18.12 -5.86
CA GLU A 30 -18.45 17.76 -4.47
C GLU A 30 -17.18 17.52 -3.65
N VAL A 31 -17.15 17.99 -2.39
CA VAL A 31 -16.03 17.72 -1.48
C VAL A 31 -16.29 16.36 -0.81
N LEU A 32 -15.43 15.39 -1.11
CA LEU A 32 -15.48 14.04 -0.54
C LEU A 32 -14.79 13.99 0.82
N HIS A 33 -13.58 14.55 0.90
CA HIS A 33 -12.76 14.57 2.12
C HIS A 33 -12.03 15.91 2.27
N THR A 34 -11.69 16.26 3.51
CA THR A 34 -10.98 17.50 3.83
C THR A 34 -9.96 17.29 4.97
N TYR A 35 -8.74 17.76 4.77
CA TYR A 35 -7.64 17.66 5.73
C TYR A 35 -6.87 18.97 5.85
N THR A 36 -6.59 19.46 7.06
CA THR A 36 -5.80 20.69 7.28
C THR A 36 -4.35 20.40 7.64
N GLN A 37 -3.41 20.66 6.74
CA GLN A 37 -1.99 20.54 7.05
C GLN A 37 -1.47 21.85 7.64
N THR A 38 -0.96 21.78 8.87
CA THR A 38 -0.23 22.86 9.54
C THR A 38 1.26 22.53 9.56
N PHE A 39 2.12 23.53 9.47
CA PHE A 39 3.57 23.35 9.63
C PHE A 39 4.16 24.53 10.37
N GLY A 40 5.03 24.23 11.33
CA GLY A 40 5.82 25.25 12.03
C GLY A 40 6.96 25.77 11.17
N GLY A 41 7.59 26.84 11.64
CA GLY A 41 8.76 27.44 11.01
C GLY A 41 9.88 26.41 10.90
N THR A 42 10.45 26.29 9.71
CA THR A 42 11.55 25.38 9.40
C THR A 42 12.92 26.00 9.72
N GLY A 43 12.97 27.24 10.21
CA GLY A 43 14.22 27.95 10.51
C GLY A 43 14.85 28.64 9.30
N GLY A 44 14.09 28.83 8.21
CA GLY A 44 14.51 29.63 7.06
C GLY A 44 13.89 29.18 5.75
N TRP A 45 13.77 30.09 4.78
CA TRP A 45 13.20 29.81 3.45
C TRP A 45 13.92 28.73 2.64
N GLN A 46 15.20 28.50 2.94
CA GLN A 46 16.03 27.48 2.31
C GLN A 46 16.24 26.24 3.21
N ASN A 47 15.63 26.20 4.39
CA ASN A 47 15.64 25.01 5.23
C ASN A 47 14.39 24.17 4.98
N TRP A 48 14.56 23.04 4.30
CA TRP A 48 13.47 22.22 3.81
C TRP A 48 13.25 21.00 4.70
N VAL A 49 11.99 20.78 5.10
CA VAL A 49 11.58 19.61 5.87
C VAL A 49 10.50 18.83 5.13
N THR A 50 10.41 17.54 5.42
CA THR A 50 9.34 16.68 4.90
C THR A 50 8.40 16.33 6.05
N GLN A 51 7.11 16.65 5.90
CA GLN A 51 6.08 16.32 6.88
C GLN A 51 5.02 15.43 6.25
N GLY A 52 4.60 14.39 6.97
CA GLY A 52 3.60 13.43 6.54
C GLY A 52 2.30 13.57 7.30
N ARG A 53 1.19 13.26 6.63
CA ARG A 53 -0.12 13.09 7.25
C ARG A 53 -0.86 11.93 6.61
N THR A 54 -1.45 11.09 7.44
CA THR A 54 -2.38 10.04 7.02
C THR A 54 -3.71 10.66 6.59
N MET A 55 -4.19 10.28 5.40
CA MET A 55 -5.42 10.73 4.78
C MET A 55 -6.18 9.53 4.22
N GLU A 56 -7.48 9.46 4.45
CA GLU A 56 -8.35 8.53 3.74
C GLU A 56 -8.72 9.17 2.39
N LEU A 57 -8.48 8.45 1.30
CA LEU A 57 -8.84 8.90 -0.04
C LEU A 57 -9.84 7.92 -0.64
N SER A 58 -10.95 8.46 -1.15
CA SER A 58 -11.94 7.68 -1.90
C SER A 58 -11.37 7.14 -3.20
N ALA A 59 -11.78 5.93 -3.57
CA ALA A 59 -11.40 5.33 -4.85
C ALA A 59 -11.97 6.08 -6.05
N GLY A 60 -11.34 5.87 -7.21
CA GLY A 60 -11.77 6.41 -8.48
C GLY A 60 -11.06 7.70 -8.87
N ILE A 61 -11.48 8.27 -9.99
CA ILE A 61 -10.89 9.50 -10.53
C ILE A 61 -11.47 10.68 -9.76
N THR A 62 -10.61 11.38 -9.04
CA THR A 62 -10.98 12.54 -8.22
C THR A 62 -9.96 13.67 -8.42
N LYS A 63 -10.32 14.88 -7.99
CA LYS A 63 -9.44 16.04 -7.97
C LYS A 63 -8.91 16.26 -6.56
N LEU A 64 -7.60 16.32 -6.39
CA LEU A 64 -7.00 16.83 -5.16
C LEU A 64 -6.76 18.33 -5.31
N ARG A 65 -7.32 19.13 -4.40
CA ARG A 65 -7.16 20.58 -4.38
C ARG A 65 -6.43 21.00 -3.11
N LEU A 66 -5.38 21.80 -3.27
CA LEU A 66 -4.71 22.49 -2.19
C LEU A 66 -5.30 23.90 -2.06
N VAL A 67 -5.88 24.22 -0.91
CA VAL A 67 -6.41 25.54 -0.58
C VAL A 67 -5.48 26.18 0.44
N VAL A 68 -4.73 27.20 0.04
CA VAL A 68 -3.86 27.95 0.95
C VAL A 68 -4.73 28.80 1.88
N GLU A 69 -4.70 28.52 3.18
CA GLU A 69 -5.49 29.25 4.18
C GLU A 69 -4.67 30.26 4.95
N GLN A 70 -3.41 29.92 5.28
CA GLN A 70 -2.40 30.86 5.75
C GLN A 70 -1.16 30.70 4.87
N PRO A 71 -0.77 31.75 4.11
CA PRO A 71 0.33 31.70 3.15
C PRO A 71 1.69 31.70 3.85
N ARG A 72 2.77 32.07 3.12
CA ARG A 72 4.15 32.22 3.61
C ARG A 72 4.90 30.91 3.86
N PHE A 73 4.76 29.98 2.94
CA PHE A 73 5.59 28.80 2.84
C PHE A 73 5.95 28.54 1.39
N ASN A 74 7.03 27.81 1.17
CA ASN A 74 7.33 27.22 -0.12
C ASN A 74 6.92 25.76 -0.12
N LEU A 75 6.32 25.30 -1.23
CA LEU A 75 6.10 23.90 -1.51
C LEU A 75 7.02 23.48 -2.64
N ASN A 76 7.79 22.41 -2.44
CA ASN A 76 8.65 21.85 -3.47
C ASN A 76 7.94 20.67 -4.16
N TRP A 77 7.65 19.62 -3.39
CA TRP A 77 6.99 18.43 -3.88
C TRP A 77 6.03 17.86 -2.85
N PHE A 78 5.14 16.99 -3.32
CA PHE A 78 4.35 16.11 -2.48
C PHE A 78 4.34 14.70 -3.05
N GLU A 79 4.18 13.70 -2.18
CA GLU A 79 4.05 12.30 -2.54
C GLU A 79 2.88 11.68 -1.78
N ILE A 80 2.13 10.79 -2.44
CA ILE A 80 1.04 10.03 -1.86
C ILE A 80 1.49 8.58 -1.83
N ILE A 81 1.67 8.05 -0.63
CA ILE A 81 2.14 6.70 -0.36
C ILE A 81 0.98 5.97 0.30
N LEU A 82 0.68 4.76 -0.12
CA LEU A 82 -0.26 3.91 0.61
C LEU A 82 0.31 3.65 2.03
N ASP A 83 -0.40 4.05 3.09
CA ASP A 83 0.05 3.93 4.51
C ASP A 83 0.10 2.46 4.99
N ARG A 84 -0.21 1.54 4.08
CA ARG A 84 -0.15 0.11 4.29
C ARG A 84 0.49 -0.57 3.09
N ILE A 85 1.72 -1.03 3.28
CA ILE A 85 2.12 -2.36 2.81
C ILE A 85 1.89 -3.34 3.96
N THR A 86 0.72 -3.31 4.60
CA THR A 86 0.17 -4.58 5.08
C THR A 86 -0.40 -5.20 3.83
N GLY A 87 0.13 -6.34 3.37
CA GLY A 87 -0.46 -7.06 2.24
C GLY A 87 -1.97 -6.99 2.36
N LEU A 88 -2.62 -6.45 1.32
CA LEU A 88 -4.07 -6.24 1.17
C LEU A 88 -4.87 -6.53 2.45
N PRO A 89 -5.51 -5.54 3.13
CA PRO A 89 -6.69 -5.91 3.89
C PRO A 89 -7.55 -6.70 2.90
N PRO A 90 -7.96 -7.95 3.21
CA PRO A 90 -8.73 -8.75 2.26
C PRO A 90 -9.86 -7.84 1.81
N ALA A 91 -9.84 -7.44 0.54
CA ALA A 91 -10.98 -6.76 -0.07
C ALA A 91 -12.16 -7.64 0.30
N GLU A 92 -13.08 -7.11 1.11
CA GLU A 92 -14.11 -7.85 1.84
C GLU A 92 -14.20 -9.34 1.46
N GLY A 93 -13.50 -10.20 2.21
CA GLY A 93 -13.62 -11.66 2.05
C GLY A 93 -12.94 -12.32 0.85
N HIS A 94 -12.08 -11.62 0.08
CA HIS A 94 -11.48 -12.18 -1.14
C HIS A 94 -9.93 -12.30 -1.16
N GLY A 95 -9.21 -11.78 -0.16
CA GLY A 95 -7.74 -11.88 -0.09
C GLY A 95 -7.22 -13.20 0.47
N VAL A 96 -5.98 -13.57 0.11
CA VAL A 96 -5.25 -14.72 0.69
C VAL A 96 -4.11 -14.21 1.56
N MET A 97 -4.13 -14.56 2.84
CA MET A 97 -3.06 -14.23 3.79
C MET A 97 -1.92 -15.24 3.62
N VAL A 98 -0.69 -14.74 3.45
CA VAL A 98 0.50 -15.55 3.24
C VAL A 98 1.45 -15.35 4.41
N TYR A 99 1.78 -16.42 5.14
CA TYR A 99 2.67 -16.34 6.31
C TYR A 99 3.46 -17.64 6.54
N PRO A 100 4.61 -17.60 7.24
CA PRO A 100 5.27 -16.40 7.73
C PRO A 100 5.89 -15.58 6.60
N ASN A 101 6.16 -14.30 6.84
CA ASN A 101 6.99 -13.46 5.98
C ASN A 101 7.76 -12.52 6.92
N PRO A 102 9.09 -12.67 7.09
CA PRO A 102 10.01 -13.52 6.33
C PRO A 102 9.84 -15.03 6.55
N VAL A 103 10.34 -15.85 5.62
CA VAL A 103 10.37 -17.33 5.70
C VAL A 103 11.81 -17.80 5.74
N ASN A 104 12.14 -18.66 6.70
CA ASN A 104 13.43 -19.34 6.74
C ASN A 104 13.42 -20.62 5.89
N TYR A 105 14.59 -21.02 5.40
CA TYR A 105 14.74 -22.30 4.70
C TYR A 105 14.16 -23.48 5.49
N GLY A 106 13.36 -24.31 4.81
CA GLY A 106 12.72 -25.50 5.40
C GLY A 106 11.42 -25.24 6.18
N GLN A 107 11.02 -23.97 6.34
CA GLN A 107 9.71 -23.65 6.91
C GLN A 107 8.58 -23.91 5.89
N VAL A 108 7.42 -24.32 6.39
CA VAL A 108 6.20 -24.45 5.61
C VAL A 108 5.53 -23.08 5.50
N LEU A 109 5.14 -22.72 4.30
CA LEU A 109 4.37 -21.52 4.04
C LEU A 109 2.87 -21.83 4.16
N HIS A 110 2.14 -20.98 4.86
CA HIS A 110 0.70 -21.06 5.06
C HIS A 110 -0.01 -20.01 4.19
N LEU A 111 -1.03 -20.46 3.48
CA LEU A 111 -1.93 -19.60 2.72
C LEU A 111 -3.34 -19.75 3.28
N GLU A 112 -3.82 -18.73 3.96
CA GLU A 112 -5.14 -18.70 4.58
C GLU A 112 -6.11 -17.86 3.74
N ARG A 113 -7.30 -18.40 3.50
CA ARG A 113 -8.34 -17.76 2.69
C ARG A 113 -9.55 -17.44 3.55
N ALA A 114 -10.24 -16.35 3.24
CA ALA A 114 -11.57 -16.13 3.80
C ALA A 114 -12.55 -17.22 3.31
N VAL A 115 -13.45 -17.67 4.20
CA VAL A 115 -14.30 -18.87 4.06
C VAL A 115 -15.17 -18.91 2.77
N ASN A 116 -15.34 -17.79 2.09
CA ASN A 116 -16.20 -17.67 0.90
C ASN A 116 -15.45 -17.84 -0.44
N ASN A 117 -14.14 -18.08 -0.40
CA ASN A 117 -13.24 -18.10 -1.58
C ASN A 117 -12.91 -19.51 -2.11
N GLY A 118 -13.85 -20.45 -2.06
CA GLY A 118 -13.68 -21.86 -2.48
C GLY A 118 -13.30 -22.09 -3.96
N GLU A 119 -12.88 -21.05 -4.69
CA GLU A 119 -12.35 -21.15 -6.05
C GLU A 119 -10.93 -21.75 -6.05
N ALA A 120 -10.63 -22.52 -7.09
CA ALA A 120 -9.28 -22.95 -7.36
C ALA A 120 -8.39 -21.75 -7.70
N LEU A 121 -7.17 -21.72 -7.14
CA LEU A 121 -6.18 -20.69 -7.41
C LEU A 121 -4.94 -21.30 -8.02
N GLN A 122 -4.41 -20.67 -9.06
CA GLN A 122 -3.06 -20.94 -9.56
C GLN A 122 -2.07 -20.14 -8.72
N LEU A 123 -1.20 -20.84 -8.00
CA LEU A 123 -0.06 -20.29 -7.28
C LEU A 123 1.17 -20.32 -8.18
N GLN A 124 1.91 -19.23 -8.22
CA GLN A 124 3.24 -19.15 -8.81
C GLN A 124 4.21 -18.46 -7.87
N LEU A 125 5.40 -19.02 -7.68
CA LEU A 125 6.51 -18.37 -7.00
C LEU A 125 7.56 -17.95 -8.02
N VAL A 126 7.88 -16.66 -8.05
CA VAL A 126 8.91 -16.10 -8.93
C VAL A 126 9.93 -15.26 -8.16
N ASP A 127 11.15 -15.14 -8.69
CA ASP A 127 12.10 -14.12 -8.22
C ASP A 127 11.86 -12.75 -8.88
N ALA A 128 12.67 -11.76 -8.51
CA ALA A 128 12.60 -10.41 -9.09
C ALA A 128 12.93 -10.35 -10.59
N ALA A 129 13.56 -11.38 -11.16
CA ALA A 129 13.81 -11.51 -12.59
C ALA A 129 12.66 -12.23 -13.33
N GLY A 130 11.61 -12.65 -12.62
CA GLY A 130 10.47 -13.38 -13.16
C GLY A 130 10.72 -14.88 -13.38
N ARG A 131 11.83 -15.44 -12.88
CA ARG A 131 12.09 -16.89 -12.98
C ARG A 131 11.17 -17.64 -12.04
N SER A 132 10.44 -18.63 -12.56
CA SER A 132 9.48 -19.44 -11.81
C SER A 132 10.16 -20.59 -11.06
N TYR A 133 9.86 -20.72 -9.77
CA TYR A 133 10.40 -21.75 -8.86
C TYR A 133 9.34 -22.75 -8.41
N LEU A 134 8.08 -22.32 -8.34
CA LEU A 134 6.96 -23.16 -7.94
C LEU A 134 5.73 -22.78 -8.76
N GLN A 135 4.96 -23.77 -9.18
CA GLN A 135 3.63 -23.59 -9.75
C GLN A 135 2.71 -24.71 -9.26
N GLU A 136 1.63 -24.35 -8.59
CA GLU A 136 0.69 -25.30 -8.00
C GLU A 136 -0.75 -24.81 -8.15
N GLU A 137 -1.70 -25.75 -8.26
CA GLU A 137 -3.13 -25.44 -8.24
C GLU A 137 -3.71 -25.78 -6.87
N LEU A 138 -4.32 -24.78 -6.23
CA LEU A 138 -4.83 -24.87 -4.88
C LEU A 138 -6.36 -24.97 -4.87
N GLN A 139 -6.89 -26.09 -4.38
CA GLN A 139 -8.28 -26.54 -4.55
C GLN A 139 -9.33 -25.86 -3.63
N GLY A 140 -9.19 -24.56 -3.34
CA GLY A 140 -10.23 -23.83 -2.59
C GLY A 140 -10.26 -24.07 -1.08
N GLN A 141 -9.23 -24.70 -0.50
CA GLN A 141 -9.18 -24.98 0.94
C GLN A 141 -9.02 -23.68 1.75
N PRO A 142 -9.60 -23.58 2.96
CA PRO A 142 -9.42 -22.41 3.83
C PRO A 142 -7.96 -22.18 4.25
N LEU A 143 -7.16 -23.25 4.31
CA LEU A 143 -5.75 -23.21 4.65
C LEU A 143 -4.96 -24.19 3.77
N ASP A 144 -4.09 -23.66 2.93
CA ASP A 144 -3.13 -24.42 2.15
C ASP A 144 -1.74 -24.38 2.83
N LYS A 145 -1.01 -25.48 2.77
CA LYS A 145 0.35 -25.62 3.30
C LYS A 145 1.32 -25.92 2.16
N ILE A 146 2.20 -24.98 1.87
CA ILE A 146 3.11 -25.02 0.73
C ILE A 146 4.53 -25.27 1.22
N ARG A 147 5.16 -26.31 0.70
CA ARG A 147 6.59 -26.56 0.92
C ARG A 147 7.36 -25.83 -0.16
N LEU A 148 8.16 -24.86 0.26
CA LEU A 148 9.00 -24.12 -0.69
C LEU A 148 10.13 -25.04 -1.20
N PRO A 149 10.48 -24.94 -2.49
CA PRO A 149 11.69 -25.57 -3.00
C PRO A 149 12.94 -24.94 -2.35
N PRO A 150 14.13 -25.50 -2.57
CA PRO A 150 15.36 -24.84 -2.15
C PRO A 150 15.55 -23.50 -2.87
N LEU A 151 15.54 -22.41 -2.08
CA LEU A 151 15.65 -21.04 -2.55
C LEU A 151 16.86 -20.37 -1.91
N GLN A 152 17.51 -19.48 -2.65
CA GLN A 152 18.53 -18.61 -2.08
C GLN A 152 17.85 -17.49 -1.27
N PRO A 153 18.47 -16.99 -0.18
CA PRO A 153 17.97 -15.82 0.53
C PRO A 153 17.77 -14.63 -0.42
N GLY A 154 16.63 -13.94 -0.28
CA GLY A 154 16.26 -12.86 -1.19
C GLY A 154 14.77 -12.61 -1.27
N LEU A 155 14.38 -11.66 -2.13
CA LEU A 155 13.00 -11.29 -2.37
C LEU A 155 12.39 -12.11 -3.52
N TYR A 156 11.26 -12.73 -3.23
CA TYR A 156 10.44 -13.46 -4.18
C TYR A 156 9.02 -12.89 -4.18
N PHE A 157 8.23 -13.29 -5.16
CA PHE A 157 6.83 -12.90 -5.28
C PHE A 157 5.98 -14.14 -5.45
N ILE A 158 4.94 -14.26 -4.63
CA ILE A 158 3.88 -15.23 -4.84
C ILE A 158 2.77 -14.55 -5.61
N SER A 159 2.46 -15.07 -6.79
CA SER A 159 1.28 -14.71 -7.54
C SER A 159 0.19 -15.75 -7.32
N LEU A 160 -1.01 -15.29 -7.00
CA LEU A 160 -2.23 -16.09 -6.86
C LEU A 160 -3.23 -15.60 -7.91
N MET A 161 -3.63 -16.47 -8.81
CA MET A 161 -4.56 -16.17 -9.89
C MET A 161 -5.74 -17.15 -9.88
N GLY A 162 -6.94 -16.62 -9.70
CA GLY A 162 -8.22 -17.30 -9.87
C GLY A 162 -9.14 -16.52 -10.79
N ASN A 163 -10.42 -16.91 -10.82
CA ASN A 163 -11.42 -16.23 -11.64
C ASN A 163 -11.73 -14.83 -11.08
N GLN A 164 -11.88 -14.73 -9.75
CA GLN A 164 -12.19 -13.46 -9.08
C GLN A 164 -11.02 -12.86 -8.31
N LEU A 165 -9.97 -13.64 -8.05
CA LEU A 165 -8.80 -13.19 -7.30
C LEU A 165 -7.57 -13.06 -8.19
N ARG A 166 -6.94 -11.89 -8.17
CA ARG A 166 -5.55 -11.72 -8.61
C ARG A 166 -4.79 -10.99 -7.53
N GLN A 167 -3.83 -11.68 -6.93
CA GLN A 167 -3.03 -11.16 -5.83
C GLN A 167 -1.56 -11.46 -6.07
N VAL A 168 -0.69 -10.50 -5.76
CA VAL A 168 0.75 -10.72 -5.72
C VAL A 168 1.25 -10.29 -4.35
N THR A 169 1.95 -11.19 -3.66
CA THR A 169 2.47 -10.95 -2.31
C THR A 169 4.00 -11.08 -2.33
N PRO A 170 4.75 -10.07 -1.87
CA PRO A 170 6.19 -10.20 -1.70
C PRO A 170 6.50 -11.20 -0.57
N LEU A 171 7.53 -12.02 -0.76
CA LEU A 171 7.99 -13.02 0.19
C LEU A 171 9.50 -12.88 0.39
N LEU A 172 9.93 -12.56 1.61
CA LEU A 172 11.34 -12.49 1.96
C LEU A 172 11.82 -13.87 2.43
N ILE A 173 12.80 -14.45 1.74
CA ILE A 173 13.48 -15.69 2.13
C ILE A 173 14.76 -15.35 2.89
N GLN A 174 14.95 -15.99 4.05
CA GLN A 174 16.12 -15.86 4.93
C GLN A 174 16.85 -17.19 5.12
#